data_AF-A0A096CPM0-F1
#
_entry.id   AF-A0A096CPM0-F1
#
_cell.length_a   1.000
_cell.length_b   1.000
_cell.length_c   1.000
_cell.angle_alpha   90.00
_cell.angle_beta   90.00
_cell.angle_gamma   90.00
#
_symmetry.space_group_name_H-M   'P 1'
#
loop_
_entity.id
_entity.type
_entity.pdbx_description
1 polymer ?
#
loop_
_entity_poly.entity_id
_entity_poly.type
_entity_poly.pdbx_seq_one_letter_code
_entity_poly.pdbx_strand_id
1 'polypeptide(L)'
;MNTIGKVVQVIGPVIDVQFTPGFLPAIYNAIEIAVTGEDNKESKVVAEVMQHLGDDTVRCVAMSSTDGLTRGIDAVDTGAAISVPVGDGVLGRIFNVLGETVDNDDTPVQADTKWPIHRAAPQFDDLAPETTILETGIKVVDLIAPYVKGGKIGLFGGAGVGKTVLIMELIHNIATEHGGYSVFSGVGERTREGNDLWNEMKESGVINKTALVYGQMNEPPGARMRVALAGLTMAEYFRDVQKQDVLLFVDNIFRFIQAGSEVSALLGRMPSAVGYQPTLANDVGALQERITSTKEGSITSVQAVYVPADDLTDPAPAATFAHLDATTVLSRSIAELGIYPAVDPLDSTSRILDPNVLGEEHYHIARGVQEVLQKYRDLQDIIAILGMEELSEEDKLTVARARKIQRFLSQPFFVAEVFTGSPGKYVPLAETLRGFKEILEGKHDDLPESAFYMVGTIDEAIAKAKDMEEKGA
;
A
#
# COMPACT_ATOMS: atom_id res chain seq x y z
N MET A 1 -23.16 -15.20 27.71
CA MET A 1 -24.52 -15.55 27.21
C MET A 1 -24.74 -14.63 26.02
N ASN A 2 -24.98 -15.18 24.84
CA ASN A 2 -25.21 -14.36 23.66
C ASN A 2 -26.62 -13.76 23.76
N THR A 3 -26.71 -12.44 23.64
CA THR A 3 -28.00 -11.76 23.65
C THR A 3 -28.64 -11.91 22.28
N ILE A 4 -29.92 -12.27 22.25
CA ILE A 4 -30.69 -12.39 21.01
C ILE A 4 -31.56 -11.14 20.86
N GLY A 5 -31.41 -10.46 19.73
CA GLY A 5 -32.24 -9.37 19.26
C GLY A 5 -33.09 -9.79 18.07
N LYS A 6 -33.96 -8.88 17.62
CA LYS A 6 -34.85 -9.07 16.47
C LYS A 6 -34.59 -7.98 15.44
N VAL A 7 -34.46 -8.37 14.18
CA VAL A 7 -34.34 -7.42 13.06
C VAL A 7 -35.65 -6.63 12.92
N VAL A 8 -35.59 -5.30 13.09
CA VAL A 8 -36.79 -4.43 12.98
C VAL A 8 -36.86 -3.71 11.64
N GLN A 9 -35.70 -3.42 11.03
CA GLN A 9 -35.63 -2.69 9.76
C GLN A 9 -34.38 -3.07 8.97
N VAL A 10 -34.52 -3.07 7.65
CA VAL A 10 -33.41 -3.30 6.69
C VAL A 10 -33.52 -2.23 5.60
N ILE A 11 -32.46 -1.45 5.38
CA ILE A 11 -32.35 -0.42 4.34
C ILE A 11 -31.00 -0.61 3.63
N GLY A 12 -31.01 -1.26 2.46
CA GLY A 12 -29.77 -1.67 1.82
C GLY A 12 -28.88 -2.45 2.80
N PRO A 13 -27.59 -2.12 2.96
CA PRO A 13 -26.70 -2.83 3.88
C PRO A 13 -26.86 -2.42 5.36
N VAL A 14 -27.78 -1.51 5.68
CA VAL A 14 -28.05 -1.06 7.06
C VAL A 14 -29.16 -1.91 7.67
N ILE A 15 -28.90 -2.45 8.85
CA ILE A 15 -29.82 -3.32 9.58
C ILE A 15 -30.04 -2.72 10.97
N ASP A 16 -31.28 -2.42 11.33
CA ASP A 16 -31.61 -2.03 12.70
C ASP A 16 -32.13 -3.27 13.45
N VAL A 17 -31.53 -3.53 14.62
CA VAL A 17 -31.81 -4.69 15.46
C VAL A 17 -32.22 -4.22 16.85
N GLN A 18 -33.39 -4.67 17.30
CA GLN A 18 -33.89 -4.38 18.64
C GLN A 18 -33.53 -5.51 19.60
N PHE A 19 -32.90 -5.16 20.71
CA PHE A 19 -32.53 -6.09 21.77
C PHE A 19 -33.47 -5.96 22.98
N THR A 20 -33.36 -6.92 23.90
CA THR A 20 -34.09 -6.83 25.17
C THR A 20 -33.50 -5.70 26.02
N PRO A 21 -34.33 -4.91 26.73
CA PRO A 21 -33.83 -3.81 27.55
C PRO A 21 -32.73 -4.23 28.52
N GLY A 22 -31.65 -3.43 28.58
CA GLY A 22 -30.48 -3.68 29.42
C GLY A 22 -29.43 -4.64 28.83
N PHE A 23 -29.65 -5.17 27.62
CA PHE A 23 -28.71 -6.05 26.92
C PHE A 23 -28.28 -5.51 25.55
N LEU A 24 -28.16 -4.19 25.39
CA LEU A 24 -27.67 -3.61 24.14
C LEU A 24 -26.19 -3.99 23.91
N PRO A 25 -25.85 -4.50 22.71
CA PRO A 25 -24.46 -4.73 22.32
C PRO A 25 -23.64 -3.44 22.28
N ALA A 26 -22.34 -3.54 22.54
CA ALA A 26 -21.43 -2.42 22.41
C ALA A 26 -21.27 -1.99 20.94
N ILE A 27 -20.88 -0.73 20.72
CA ILE A 27 -20.45 -0.28 19.39
C ILE A 27 -19.26 -1.14 18.95
N TYR A 28 -19.24 -1.51 17.68
CA TYR A 28 -18.32 -2.45 17.02
C TYR A 28 -18.51 -3.93 17.33
N ASN A 29 -19.48 -4.32 18.17
CA ASN A 29 -19.81 -5.75 18.30
C ASN A 29 -20.34 -6.31 16.98
N ALA A 30 -19.94 -7.55 16.68
CA ALA A 30 -20.47 -8.31 15.57
C ALA A 30 -21.81 -8.97 15.96
N ILE A 31 -22.79 -8.81 15.08
CA ILE A 31 -24.12 -9.38 15.16
C ILE A 31 -24.27 -10.41 14.05
N GLU A 32 -24.70 -11.61 14.42
CA GLU A 32 -24.87 -12.74 13.51
C GLU A 32 -26.35 -12.96 13.22
N ILE A 33 -26.73 -12.95 11.95
CA ILE A 33 -28.11 -13.10 11.53
C ILE A 33 -28.18 -14.32 10.61
N ALA A 34 -28.96 -15.32 11.02
CA ALA A 34 -29.19 -16.51 10.21
C ALA A 34 -30.18 -16.19 9.08
N VAL A 35 -29.81 -16.54 7.85
CA VAL A 35 -30.63 -16.33 6.66
C VAL A 35 -30.87 -17.67 5.98
N THR A 36 -32.12 -17.98 5.68
CA THR A 36 -32.45 -19.14 4.84
C THR A 36 -32.58 -18.64 3.41
N GLY A 37 -31.63 -19.03 2.54
CA GLY A 37 -31.69 -18.67 1.12
C GLY A 37 -32.80 -19.40 0.37
N GLU A 38 -33.08 -18.99 -0.87
CA GLU A 38 -34.11 -19.62 -1.73
C GLU A 38 -33.86 -21.13 -1.97
N ASP A 39 -32.59 -21.55 -1.91
CA ASP A 39 -32.15 -22.95 -2.02
C ASP A 39 -32.30 -23.75 -0.71
N ASN A 40 -32.95 -23.20 0.32
CA ASN A 40 -33.06 -23.77 1.66
C ASN A 40 -31.72 -24.01 2.38
N LYS A 41 -30.63 -23.39 1.88
CA LYS A 41 -29.32 -23.38 2.57
C LYS A 41 -29.32 -22.26 3.61
N GLU A 42 -28.93 -22.59 4.83
CA GLU A 42 -28.64 -21.60 5.86
C GLU A 42 -27.32 -20.89 5.52
N SER A 43 -27.39 -19.58 5.34
CA SER A 43 -26.26 -18.68 5.27
C SER A 43 -26.29 -17.74 6.47
N LYS A 44 -25.17 -17.06 6.70
CA LYS A 44 -24.99 -16.19 7.85
C LYS A 44 -24.58 -14.81 7.36
N VAL A 45 -25.35 -13.81 7.74
CA VAL A 45 -24.98 -12.40 7.54
C VAL A 45 -24.36 -11.89 8.83
N VAL A 46 -23.13 -11.40 8.74
CA VAL A 46 -22.47 -10.71 9.85
C VAL A 46 -22.64 -9.21 9.65
N ALA A 47 -23.11 -8.52 10.67
CA ALA A 47 -23.26 -7.08 10.69
C ALA A 47 -22.54 -6.48 11.91
N GLU A 48 -21.96 -5.30 11.78
CA GLU A 48 -21.26 -4.62 12.88
C GLU A 48 -22.11 -3.48 13.42
N VAL A 49 -22.22 -3.37 14.75
CA VAL A 49 -22.93 -2.26 15.41
C VAL A 49 -22.20 -0.94 15.21
N MET A 50 -22.87 0.04 14.61
CA MET A 50 -22.30 1.36 14.29
C MET A 50 -22.82 2.49 15.18
N GLN A 51 -24.06 2.39 15.67
CA GLN A 51 -24.66 3.39 16.55
C GLN A 51 -25.82 2.81 17.37
N HIS A 52 -26.10 3.44 18.51
CA HIS A 52 -27.30 3.18 19.32
C HIS A 52 -28.36 4.22 18.96
N LEU A 53 -29.56 3.77 18.56
CA LEU A 53 -30.64 4.66 18.13
C LEU A 53 -31.54 5.13 19.29
N GLY A 54 -31.54 4.39 20.41
CA GLY A 54 -32.58 4.46 21.43
C GLY A 54 -33.59 3.32 21.28
N ASP A 55 -34.56 3.24 22.19
CA ASP A 55 -35.61 2.20 22.22
C ASP A 55 -35.05 0.77 22.07
N ASP A 56 -33.93 0.53 22.77
CA ASP A 56 -33.17 -0.72 22.77
C ASP A 56 -32.74 -1.21 21.38
N THR A 57 -32.64 -0.28 20.43
CA THR A 57 -32.31 -0.55 19.03
C THR A 57 -30.90 -0.09 18.70
N VAL A 58 -30.14 -0.99 18.07
CA VAL A 58 -28.83 -0.69 17.49
C VAL A 58 -28.94 -0.66 15.98
N ARG A 59 -28.18 0.22 15.35
CA ARG A 59 -28.00 0.23 13.89
C ARG A 59 -26.69 -0.43 13.55
N CYS A 60 -26.77 -1.42 12.69
CA CYS A 60 -25.66 -2.21 12.20
C CYS A 60 -25.43 -1.98 10.70
N VAL A 61 -24.21 -2.27 10.25
CA VAL A 61 -23.85 -2.31 8.83
C VAL A 61 -23.40 -3.73 8.50
N ALA A 62 -24.01 -4.32 7.46
CA ALA A 62 -23.72 -5.67 7.01
C ALA A 62 -22.38 -5.77 6.26
N MET A 63 -21.70 -6.90 6.44
CA MET A 63 -20.45 -7.26 5.74
C MET A 63 -20.71 -8.10 4.48
N SER A 64 -21.95 -8.56 4.27
CA SER A 64 -22.39 -9.31 3.10
C SER A 64 -23.69 -8.74 2.55
N SER A 65 -24.19 -9.28 1.43
CA SER A 65 -25.53 -8.90 0.93
C SER A 65 -26.59 -9.16 2.00
N THR A 66 -27.55 -8.25 2.09
CA THR A 66 -28.74 -8.30 2.96
C THR A 66 -29.96 -8.86 2.24
N ASP A 67 -29.80 -9.30 0.98
CA ASP A 67 -30.89 -9.89 0.21
C ASP A 67 -31.45 -11.13 0.92
N GLY A 68 -32.78 -11.24 0.96
CA GLY A 68 -33.48 -12.31 1.68
C GLY A 68 -33.66 -12.06 3.18
N LEU A 69 -33.11 -10.99 3.76
CA LEU A 69 -33.40 -10.64 5.16
C LEU A 69 -34.83 -10.13 5.33
N THR A 70 -35.56 -10.76 6.26
CA THR A 70 -36.90 -10.33 6.68
C THR A 70 -36.90 -9.80 8.11
N ARG A 71 -37.87 -8.94 8.43
CA ARG A 71 -38.07 -8.45 9.80
C ARG A 71 -38.51 -9.59 10.72
N GLY A 72 -38.08 -9.54 11.98
CA GLY A 72 -38.41 -10.54 13.00
C GLY A 72 -37.46 -11.75 13.05
N ILE A 73 -36.47 -11.82 12.17
CA ILE A 73 -35.37 -12.81 12.25
C ILE A 73 -34.54 -12.54 13.51
N ASP A 74 -34.05 -13.62 14.12
CA ASP A 74 -33.15 -13.56 15.27
C ASP A 74 -31.76 -13.07 14.85
N ALA A 75 -31.24 -12.13 15.64
CA ALA A 75 -29.93 -11.54 15.49
C ALA A 75 -29.15 -11.76 16.78
N VAL A 76 -28.04 -12.47 16.71
CA VAL A 76 -27.27 -12.92 17.87
C VAL A 76 -26.06 -12.01 18.06
N ASP A 77 -25.96 -11.35 19.21
CA ASP A 77 -24.75 -10.64 19.60
C ASP A 77 -23.65 -11.64 19.96
N THR A 78 -22.50 -11.49 19.30
CA THR A 78 -21.30 -12.29 19.60
C THR A 78 -20.61 -11.84 20.89
N GLY A 79 -20.91 -10.64 21.38
CA GLY A 79 -20.30 -10.03 22.55
C GLY A 79 -18.91 -9.44 22.29
N ALA A 80 -18.43 -9.48 21.04
CA ALA A 80 -17.10 -8.99 20.66
C ALA A 80 -17.11 -8.41 19.24
N ALA A 81 -16.06 -7.68 18.90
CA ALA A 81 -15.84 -7.23 17.54
C ALA A 81 -15.51 -8.39 16.58
N ILE A 82 -15.69 -8.14 15.28
CA ILE A 82 -15.22 -9.06 14.23
C ILE A 82 -13.76 -9.39 14.48
N SER A 83 -13.42 -10.68 14.45
CA SER A 83 -12.10 -11.18 14.79
C SER A 83 -11.55 -12.08 13.69
N VAL A 84 -10.29 -11.83 13.32
CA VAL A 84 -9.60 -12.53 12.22
C VAL A 84 -8.52 -13.47 12.76
N PRO A 85 -8.21 -14.58 12.06
CA PRO A 85 -7.10 -15.44 12.44
C PRO A 85 -5.77 -14.67 12.33
N VAL A 86 -4.83 -15.00 13.21
CA VAL A 86 -3.49 -14.40 13.23
C VAL A 86 -2.42 -15.48 13.46
N GLY A 87 -1.16 -15.17 13.14
CA GLY A 87 -0.02 -16.09 13.24
C GLY A 87 0.38 -16.72 11.92
N ASP A 88 1.40 -17.58 11.95
CA ASP A 88 2.07 -18.08 10.73
C ASP A 88 1.14 -18.85 9.79
N GLY A 89 0.07 -19.46 10.31
CA GLY A 89 -0.90 -20.19 9.50
C GLY A 89 -1.70 -19.31 8.52
N VAL A 90 -1.65 -17.98 8.66
CA VAL A 90 -2.29 -17.04 7.72
C VAL A 90 -1.43 -16.76 6.48
N LEU A 91 -0.15 -17.09 6.51
CA LEU A 91 0.77 -16.87 5.39
C LEU A 91 0.41 -17.79 4.22
N GLY A 92 0.45 -17.25 3.02
CA GLY A 92 0.10 -17.95 1.79
C GLY A 92 -1.39 -18.21 1.60
N ARG A 93 -2.25 -17.59 2.42
CA ARG A 93 -3.71 -17.75 2.36
C ARG A 93 -4.41 -16.47 1.97
N ILE A 94 -5.63 -16.60 1.44
CA ILE A 94 -6.49 -15.47 1.10
C ILE A 94 -7.70 -15.43 2.04
N PHE A 95 -7.91 -14.30 2.70
CA PHE A 95 -9.01 -14.06 3.63
C PHE A 95 -9.98 -12.98 3.15
N ASN A 96 -11.25 -13.12 3.52
CA ASN A 96 -12.21 -12.03 3.48
C ASN A 96 -12.14 -11.18 4.77
N VAL A 97 -12.97 -10.13 4.86
CA VAL A 97 -13.05 -9.24 6.03
C VAL A 97 -13.41 -9.94 7.34
N LEU A 98 -14.09 -11.09 7.29
CA LEU A 98 -14.48 -11.88 8.47
C LEU A 98 -13.38 -12.85 8.92
N GLY A 99 -12.27 -12.92 8.18
CA GLY A 99 -11.19 -13.86 8.45
C GLY A 99 -11.48 -15.29 7.96
N GLU A 100 -12.42 -15.45 7.03
CA GLU A 100 -12.71 -16.72 6.36
C GLU A 100 -11.89 -16.84 5.07
N THR A 101 -11.44 -18.05 4.75
CA THR A 101 -10.60 -18.29 3.58
C THR A 101 -11.41 -18.30 2.28
N VAL A 102 -10.90 -17.65 1.24
CA VAL A 102 -11.55 -17.53 -0.08
C VAL A 102 -10.64 -18.00 -1.24
N ASP A 103 -9.58 -18.73 -0.92
CA ASP A 103 -8.59 -19.26 -1.88
C ASP A 103 -8.95 -20.62 -2.49
N ASN A 104 -10.09 -21.21 -2.13
CA ASN A 104 -10.50 -22.57 -2.49
C ASN A 104 -9.47 -23.63 -2.05
N ASP A 105 -8.68 -23.34 -1.01
CA ASP A 105 -7.82 -24.32 -0.35
C ASP A 105 -8.54 -24.83 0.91
N ASP A 106 -8.97 -26.10 0.84
CA ASP A 106 -9.67 -26.79 1.94
C ASP A 106 -8.78 -27.07 3.16
N THR A 107 -7.47 -26.80 3.06
CA THR A 107 -6.55 -26.95 4.19
C THR A 107 -6.97 -26.00 5.33
N PRO A 108 -7.25 -26.50 6.54
CA PRO A 108 -7.60 -25.64 7.66
C PRO A 108 -6.45 -24.69 8.00
N VAL A 109 -6.78 -23.41 8.20
CA VAL A 109 -5.82 -22.41 8.69
C VAL A 109 -5.41 -22.78 10.11
N GLN A 110 -4.13 -23.07 10.30
CA GLN A 110 -3.56 -23.32 11.63
C GLN A 110 -3.33 -21.99 12.35
N ALA A 111 -4.41 -21.44 12.92
CA ALA A 111 -4.37 -20.24 13.73
C ALA A 111 -4.80 -20.55 15.16
N ASP A 112 -3.86 -20.49 16.10
CA ASP A 112 -4.11 -20.75 17.52
C ASP A 112 -4.98 -19.66 18.17
N THR A 113 -4.98 -18.46 17.59
CA THR A 113 -5.64 -17.28 18.16
C THR A 113 -6.33 -16.47 17.06
N LYS A 114 -7.43 -15.79 17.44
CA LYS A 114 -8.09 -14.76 16.63
C LYS A 114 -8.03 -13.42 17.34
N TRP A 115 -7.79 -12.34 16.62
CA TRP A 115 -7.71 -10.98 17.17
C TRP A 115 -8.83 -10.09 16.61
N PRO A 116 -9.39 -9.19 17.43
CA PRO A 116 -10.41 -8.24 16.98
C PRO A 116 -9.82 -7.23 16.00
N ILE A 117 -10.58 -6.85 14.97
CA ILE A 117 -10.12 -5.88 13.96
C ILE A 117 -10.05 -4.44 14.49
N HIS A 118 -10.83 -4.16 15.53
CA HIS A 118 -10.83 -2.88 16.25
C HIS A 118 -9.88 -2.95 17.44
N ARG A 119 -8.74 -2.29 17.30
CA ARG A 119 -7.70 -2.18 18.33
C ARG A 119 -7.29 -0.72 18.47
N ALA A 120 -6.85 -0.35 19.67
CA ALA A 120 -6.30 0.98 19.90
C ALA A 120 -4.93 1.11 19.23
N ALA A 121 -4.57 2.34 18.84
CA ALA A 121 -3.20 2.65 18.43
C ALA A 121 -2.22 2.41 19.60
N PRO A 122 -0.95 2.08 19.31
CA PRO A 122 0.10 1.99 20.32
C PRO A 122 0.16 3.25 21.20
N GLN A 123 0.44 3.07 22.49
CA GLN A 123 0.60 4.21 23.39
C GLN A 123 1.89 4.97 23.06
N PHE A 124 1.95 6.24 23.44
CA PHE A 124 3.14 7.08 23.20
C PHE A 124 4.43 6.45 23.76
N ASP A 125 4.35 5.82 24.94
CA ASP A 125 5.48 5.17 25.58
C ASP A 125 5.98 3.93 24.84
N ASP A 126 5.19 3.34 23.94
CA ASP A 126 5.55 2.14 23.18
C ASP A 126 6.21 2.46 21.84
N LEU A 127 6.17 3.74 21.41
CA LEU A 127 6.73 4.19 20.14
C LEU A 127 8.26 4.15 20.13
N ALA A 128 8.83 3.76 18.99
CA ALA A 128 10.27 3.84 18.78
C ALA A 128 10.67 5.31 18.49
N PRO A 129 11.66 5.88 19.20
CA PRO A 129 12.08 7.26 18.97
C PRO A 129 13.04 7.42 17.78
N GLU A 130 13.63 6.33 17.29
CA GLU A 130 14.65 6.35 16.24
C GLU A 130 14.03 6.21 14.86
N THR A 131 14.39 7.13 13.96
CA THR A 131 13.97 7.11 12.56
C THR A 131 15.08 6.49 11.73
N THR A 132 14.90 5.24 11.29
CA THR A 132 15.86 4.53 10.44
C THR A 132 15.33 4.38 9.02
N ILE A 133 16.23 4.49 8.03
CA ILE A 133 15.92 4.16 6.64
C ILE A 133 15.63 2.66 6.48
N LEU A 134 14.67 2.33 5.64
CA LEU A 134 14.39 0.97 5.16
C LEU A 134 15.02 0.83 3.77
N GLU A 135 16.13 0.08 3.67
CA GLU A 135 16.79 -0.19 2.40
C GLU A 135 15.92 -1.10 1.53
N THR A 136 15.40 -0.56 0.43
CA THR A 136 14.49 -1.27 -0.48
C THR A 136 15.23 -2.06 -1.56
N GLY A 137 16.50 -1.73 -1.82
CA GLY A 137 17.29 -2.27 -2.90
C GLY A 137 16.95 -1.67 -4.27
N ILE A 138 16.09 -0.65 -4.31
CA ILE A 138 15.60 0.00 -5.53
C ILE A 138 16.23 1.39 -5.61
N LYS A 139 17.13 1.59 -6.57
CA LYS A 139 17.98 2.80 -6.66
C LYS A 139 17.23 4.11 -6.54
N VAL A 140 16.15 4.29 -7.30
CA VAL A 140 15.38 5.55 -7.31
C VAL A 140 14.65 5.80 -5.99
N VAL A 141 14.16 4.74 -5.33
CA VAL A 141 13.48 4.85 -4.05
C VAL A 141 14.51 5.18 -2.96
N ASP A 142 15.57 4.39 -2.85
CA ASP A 142 16.58 4.56 -1.81
C ASP A 142 17.35 5.89 -1.92
N LEU A 143 17.54 6.41 -3.14
CA LEU A 143 18.19 7.70 -3.35
C LEU A 143 17.24 8.89 -3.12
N ILE A 144 16.09 8.92 -3.81
CA ILE A 144 15.28 10.14 -3.96
C ILE A 144 14.14 10.21 -2.96
N ALA A 145 13.44 9.09 -2.76
CA ALA A 145 12.30 9.00 -1.86
C ALA A 145 12.50 7.87 -0.84
N PRO A 146 13.56 7.95 0.00
CA PRO A 146 13.92 6.86 0.90
C PRO A 146 12.78 6.56 1.88
N TYR A 147 12.53 5.28 2.12
CA TYR A 147 11.47 4.82 2.99
C TYR A 147 11.91 4.78 4.44
N VAL A 148 10.97 5.09 5.33
CA VAL A 148 11.18 5.03 6.78
C VAL A 148 10.69 3.70 7.29
N LYS A 149 11.47 3.04 8.14
CA LYS A 149 11.03 1.86 8.87
C LYS A 149 9.87 2.21 9.83
N GLY A 150 8.73 1.55 9.65
CA GLY A 150 7.47 1.86 10.31
C GLY A 150 6.76 3.11 9.78
N GLY A 151 7.25 3.66 8.67
CA GLY A 151 6.63 4.80 8.01
C GLY A 151 5.46 4.42 7.12
N LYS A 152 4.75 5.44 6.65
CA LYS A 152 3.67 5.32 5.68
C LYS A 152 4.12 5.90 4.34
N ILE A 153 4.03 5.11 3.29
CA ILE A 153 4.44 5.49 1.94
C ILE A 153 3.21 5.59 1.07
N GLY A 154 3.05 6.71 0.37
CA GLY A 154 2.03 6.87 -0.67
C GLY A 154 2.58 6.53 -2.03
N LEU A 155 2.01 5.53 -2.69
CA LEU A 155 2.32 5.16 -4.06
C LEU A 155 1.24 5.73 -4.99
N PHE A 156 1.64 6.69 -5.82
CA PHE A 156 0.77 7.35 -6.78
C PHE A 156 1.05 6.82 -8.17
N GLY A 157 0.02 6.60 -8.98
CA GLY A 157 0.22 6.15 -10.35
C GLY A 157 -1.07 5.78 -11.05
N GLY A 158 -1.14 6.11 -12.34
CA GLY A 158 -2.23 5.67 -13.20
C GLY A 158 -2.13 4.17 -13.55
N ALA A 159 -3.12 3.66 -14.28
CA ALA A 159 -3.04 2.30 -14.82
C ALA A 159 -1.85 2.16 -15.79
N GLY A 160 -1.14 1.04 -15.72
CA GLY A 160 -0.07 0.67 -16.66
C GLY A 160 1.33 1.21 -16.35
N VAL A 161 1.53 1.94 -15.25
CA VAL A 161 2.86 2.50 -14.88
C VAL A 161 3.74 1.56 -14.05
N GLY A 162 3.32 0.29 -13.85
CA GLY A 162 4.10 -0.71 -13.14
C GLY A 162 3.94 -0.73 -11.60
N LYS A 163 2.86 -0.15 -11.05
CA LYS A 163 2.57 -0.15 -9.61
C LYS A 163 2.61 -1.55 -8.97
N THR A 164 1.91 -2.52 -9.55
CA THR A 164 1.86 -3.90 -9.02
C THR A 164 3.24 -4.54 -9.03
N VAL A 165 4.01 -4.33 -10.10
CA VAL A 165 5.38 -4.84 -10.23
C VAL A 165 6.29 -4.25 -9.15
N LEU A 166 6.18 -2.94 -8.88
CA LEU A 166 6.93 -2.30 -7.80
C LEU A 166 6.56 -2.86 -6.42
N ILE A 167 5.25 -3.07 -6.16
CA ILE A 167 4.78 -3.68 -4.91
C ILE A 167 5.36 -5.08 -4.72
N MET A 168 5.30 -5.93 -5.76
CA MET A 168 5.84 -7.28 -5.71
C MET A 168 7.36 -7.29 -5.51
N GLU A 169 8.08 -6.38 -6.15
CA GLU A 169 9.53 -6.25 -5.95
C GLU A 169 9.87 -5.84 -4.52
N LEU A 170 9.11 -4.90 -3.92
CA LEU A 170 9.27 -4.51 -2.52
C LEU A 170 9.04 -5.69 -1.57
N ILE A 171 8.00 -6.51 -1.83
CA ILE A 171 7.74 -7.75 -1.08
C ILE A 171 8.94 -8.69 -1.23
N HIS A 172 9.40 -8.94 -2.45
CA HIS A 172 10.51 -9.84 -2.73
C HIS A 172 11.80 -9.42 -2.01
N ASN A 173 12.19 -8.15 -2.16
CA ASN A 173 13.43 -7.61 -1.61
C ASN A 173 13.43 -7.66 -0.08
N ILE A 174 12.32 -7.26 0.55
CA ILE A 174 12.24 -7.23 2.02
C ILE A 174 12.11 -8.63 2.60
N ALA A 175 11.34 -9.50 1.96
CA ALA A 175 11.23 -10.89 2.37
C ALA A 175 12.57 -11.65 2.26
N THR A 176 13.41 -11.30 1.29
CA THR A 176 14.68 -11.99 1.02
C THR A 176 15.83 -11.43 1.86
N GLU A 177 15.99 -10.11 1.93
CA GLU A 177 17.12 -9.45 2.61
C GLU A 177 16.85 -9.15 4.09
N HIS A 178 15.62 -8.76 4.44
CA HIS A 178 15.26 -8.35 5.80
C HIS A 178 14.51 -9.43 6.58
N GLY A 179 14.13 -10.54 5.93
CA GLY A 179 13.44 -11.68 6.55
C GLY A 179 12.03 -11.37 7.08
N GLY A 180 11.44 -10.25 6.67
CA GLY A 180 10.14 -9.79 7.14
C GLY A 180 8.95 -10.47 6.44
N TYR A 181 7.80 -10.50 7.11
CA TYR A 181 6.53 -10.90 6.50
C TYR A 181 5.81 -9.73 5.86
N SER A 182 4.94 -10.03 4.91
CA SER A 182 4.09 -9.05 4.24
C SER A 182 2.62 -9.36 4.44
N VAL A 183 1.79 -8.32 4.52
CA VAL A 183 0.33 -8.44 4.50
C VAL A 183 -0.20 -7.51 3.42
N PHE A 184 -1.02 -8.05 2.52
CA PHE A 184 -1.67 -7.29 1.46
C PHE A 184 -3.16 -7.13 1.78
N SER A 185 -3.62 -5.90 1.87
CA SER A 185 -5.02 -5.53 2.08
C SER A 185 -5.58 -4.94 0.78
N GLY A 186 -6.31 -5.76 0.02
CA GLY A 186 -7.00 -5.35 -1.19
C GLY A 186 -8.36 -4.72 -0.89
N VAL A 187 -8.36 -3.42 -0.60
CA VAL A 187 -9.53 -2.59 -0.32
C VAL A 187 -10.20 -2.13 -1.61
N GLY A 188 -11.39 -2.67 -1.89
CA GLY A 188 -12.15 -2.33 -3.08
C GLY A 188 -11.40 -2.70 -4.37
N GLU A 189 -10.62 -3.77 -4.32
CA GLU A 189 -9.85 -4.25 -5.47
C GLU A 189 -10.74 -4.94 -6.50
N ARG A 190 -10.28 -4.92 -7.76
CA ARG A 190 -10.93 -5.70 -8.81
C ARG A 190 -10.58 -7.16 -8.62
N THR A 191 -11.58 -8.05 -8.66
CA THR A 191 -11.38 -9.51 -8.55
C THR A 191 -10.35 -10.04 -9.55
N ARG A 192 -10.31 -9.49 -10.78
CA ARG A 192 -9.30 -9.83 -11.78
C ARG A 192 -7.89 -9.46 -11.33
N GLU A 193 -7.70 -8.23 -10.84
CA GLU A 193 -6.38 -7.73 -10.41
C GLU A 193 -5.88 -8.48 -9.17
N GLY A 194 -6.78 -8.82 -8.23
CA GLY A 194 -6.44 -9.68 -7.09
C GLY A 194 -6.06 -11.11 -7.50
N ASN A 195 -6.75 -11.70 -8.49
CA ASN A 195 -6.40 -13.01 -9.03
C ASN A 195 -5.05 -12.98 -9.76
N ASP A 196 -4.79 -11.95 -10.58
CA ASP A 196 -3.53 -11.81 -11.30
C ASP A 196 -2.37 -11.69 -10.31
N LEU A 197 -2.50 -10.82 -9.29
CA LEU A 197 -1.52 -10.67 -8.22
C LEU A 197 -1.26 -11.98 -7.46
N TRP A 198 -2.32 -12.73 -7.13
CA TRP A 198 -2.18 -14.02 -6.45
C TRP A 198 -1.39 -15.04 -7.28
N ASN A 199 -1.65 -15.12 -8.59
CA ASN A 199 -0.92 -16.02 -9.49
C ASN A 199 0.54 -15.56 -9.66
N GLU A 200 0.79 -14.26 -9.83
CA GLU A 200 2.14 -13.70 -9.91
C GLU A 200 2.95 -13.96 -8.63
N MET A 201 2.32 -13.82 -7.44
CA MET A 201 2.97 -14.13 -6.16
C MET A 201 3.27 -15.62 -5.98
N LYS A 202 2.44 -16.51 -6.54
CA LYS A 202 2.69 -17.95 -6.56
C LYS A 202 3.88 -18.30 -7.45
N GLU A 203 3.91 -17.74 -8.66
CA GLU A 203 4.99 -17.98 -9.63
C GLU A 203 6.34 -17.46 -9.13
N SER A 204 6.35 -16.29 -8.50
CA SER A 204 7.56 -15.70 -7.90
C SER A 204 7.94 -16.28 -6.53
N GLY A 205 7.08 -17.11 -5.92
CA GLY A 205 7.35 -17.79 -4.64
C GLY A 205 7.25 -16.92 -3.38
N VAL A 206 6.97 -15.61 -3.52
CA VAL A 206 6.81 -14.69 -2.38
C VAL A 206 5.54 -14.94 -1.56
N ILE A 207 4.60 -15.74 -2.11
CA ILE A 207 3.32 -15.97 -1.47
C ILE A 207 3.43 -16.64 -0.10
N ASN A 208 4.46 -17.47 0.10
CA ASN A 208 4.70 -18.17 1.37
C ASN A 208 5.07 -17.24 2.54
N LYS A 209 5.37 -15.98 2.24
CA LYS A 209 5.70 -14.94 3.23
C LYS A 209 4.68 -13.81 3.25
N THR A 210 3.55 -13.99 2.57
CA THR A 210 2.53 -12.96 2.40
C THR A 210 1.14 -13.47 2.81
N ALA A 211 0.45 -12.73 3.66
CA ALA A 211 -0.98 -12.96 3.92
C ALA A 211 -1.82 -12.00 3.05
N LEU A 212 -2.86 -12.51 2.39
CA LEU A 212 -3.73 -11.71 1.54
C LEU A 212 -5.10 -11.53 2.20
N VAL A 213 -5.59 -10.30 2.28
CA VAL A 213 -6.93 -9.98 2.77
C VAL A 213 -7.64 -9.14 1.72
N TYR A 214 -8.71 -9.67 1.12
CA TYR A 214 -9.47 -8.97 0.09
C TYR A 214 -10.85 -8.55 0.58
N GLY A 215 -11.24 -7.34 0.18
CA GLY A 215 -12.58 -6.81 0.27
C GLY A 215 -12.90 -6.24 -1.10
N GLN A 216 -13.47 -7.06 -1.97
CA GLN A 216 -13.55 -6.78 -3.40
C GLN A 216 -14.59 -5.70 -3.74
N MET A 217 -14.56 -5.16 -4.97
CA MET A 217 -15.53 -4.16 -5.43
C MET A 217 -17.00 -4.62 -5.40
N ASN A 218 -17.26 -5.92 -5.54
CA ASN A 218 -18.59 -6.52 -5.47
C ASN A 218 -19.12 -6.68 -4.03
N GLU A 219 -18.28 -6.47 -3.02
CA GLU A 219 -18.68 -6.55 -1.62
C GLU A 219 -19.30 -5.22 -1.14
N PRO A 220 -20.22 -5.28 -0.16
CA PRO A 220 -20.86 -4.08 0.37
C PRO A 220 -19.84 -3.12 0.99
N PRO A 221 -20.19 -1.83 1.10
CA PRO A 221 -19.28 -0.82 1.66
C PRO A 221 -18.85 -1.12 3.11
N GLY A 222 -19.65 -1.86 3.88
CA GLY A 222 -19.26 -2.32 5.22
C GLY A 222 -17.99 -3.16 5.21
N ALA A 223 -17.92 -4.16 4.33
CA ALA A 223 -16.75 -5.03 4.18
C ALA A 223 -15.52 -4.25 3.69
N ARG A 224 -15.70 -3.43 2.65
CA ARG A 224 -14.61 -2.58 2.11
C ARG A 224 -14.07 -1.60 3.14
N MET A 225 -14.91 -1.04 4.01
CA MET A 225 -14.48 -0.13 5.08
C MET A 225 -13.73 -0.85 6.22
N ARG A 226 -13.81 -2.18 6.33
CA ARG A 226 -13.21 -2.96 7.43
C ARG A 226 -12.03 -3.83 7.01
N VAL A 227 -11.89 -4.15 5.72
CA VAL A 227 -10.83 -5.05 5.23
C VAL A 227 -9.42 -4.53 5.54
N ALA A 228 -9.17 -3.21 5.47
CA ALA A 228 -7.87 -2.64 5.84
C ALA A 228 -7.52 -2.91 7.32
N LEU A 229 -8.52 -2.89 8.21
CA LEU A 229 -8.32 -3.19 9.63
C LEU A 229 -8.06 -4.69 9.86
N ALA A 230 -8.67 -5.56 9.07
CA ALA A 230 -8.42 -7.00 9.12
C ALA A 230 -6.95 -7.32 8.75
N GLY A 231 -6.47 -6.79 7.62
CA GLY A 231 -5.06 -6.96 7.24
C GLY A 231 -4.09 -6.30 8.22
N LEU A 232 -4.41 -5.10 8.72
CA LEU A 232 -3.61 -4.46 9.76
C LEU A 232 -3.52 -5.30 11.03
N THR A 233 -4.61 -5.96 11.44
CA THR A 233 -4.63 -6.80 12.64
C THR A 233 -3.72 -8.03 12.50
N MET A 234 -3.63 -8.61 11.29
CA MET A 234 -2.65 -9.66 11.00
C MET A 234 -1.22 -9.13 11.05
N ALA A 235 -0.97 -7.93 10.50
CA ALA A 235 0.34 -7.28 10.57
C ALA A 235 0.75 -6.92 12.02
N GLU A 236 -0.20 -6.47 12.84
CA GLU A 236 0.03 -6.18 14.26
C GLU A 236 0.44 -7.42 15.06
N TYR A 237 -0.06 -8.61 14.71
CA TYR A 237 0.39 -9.83 15.37
C TYR A 237 1.88 -10.10 15.10
N PHE A 238 2.31 -9.94 13.85
CA PHE A 238 3.72 -10.10 13.47
C PHE A 238 4.61 -9.04 14.13
N ARG A 239 4.12 -7.80 14.27
CA ARG A 239 4.81 -6.73 15.00
C ARG A 239 4.90 -7.00 16.50
N ASP A 240 3.75 -7.23 17.15
CA ASP A 240 3.63 -7.20 18.61
C ASP A 240 4.04 -8.53 19.27
N VAL A 241 3.74 -9.67 18.62
CA VAL A 241 3.98 -11.00 19.19
C VAL A 241 5.26 -11.61 18.65
N GLN A 242 5.45 -11.55 17.32
CA GLN A 242 6.65 -12.11 16.69
C GLN A 242 7.83 -11.16 16.64
N LYS A 243 7.62 -9.87 16.95
CA LYS A 243 8.69 -8.86 17.06
C LYS A 243 9.46 -8.69 15.75
N GLN A 244 8.72 -8.66 14.65
CA GLN A 244 9.26 -8.56 13.30
C GLN A 244 8.92 -7.24 12.64
N ASP A 245 9.67 -6.94 11.58
CA ASP A 245 9.38 -5.87 10.66
C ASP A 245 8.46 -6.38 9.56
N VAL A 246 7.34 -5.70 9.40
CA VAL A 246 6.23 -6.15 8.56
C VAL A 246 5.97 -5.11 7.50
N LEU A 247 5.75 -5.56 6.27
CA LEU A 247 5.18 -4.71 5.24
C LEU A 247 3.67 -4.85 5.18
N LEU A 248 2.97 -3.72 5.23
CA LEU A 248 1.53 -3.66 5.00
C LEU A 248 1.22 -2.93 3.71
N PHE A 249 0.73 -3.66 2.72
CA PHE A 249 0.24 -3.08 1.48
C PHE A 249 -1.25 -2.76 1.61
N VAL A 250 -1.65 -1.52 1.34
CA VAL A 250 -3.05 -1.12 1.32
C VAL A 250 -3.39 -0.63 -0.08
N ASP A 251 -4.05 -1.48 -0.85
CA ASP A 251 -4.50 -1.15 -2.21
C ASP A 251 -6.03 -1.21 -2.25
N ASN A 252 -6.79 -0.13 -2.23
CA ASN A 252 -6.38 1.28 -2.29
C ASN A 252 -6.94 2.05 -1.09
N ILE A 253 -6.12 2.91 -0.46
CA ILE A 253 -6.56 3.70 0.71
C ILE A 253 -7.71 4.67 0.37
N PHE A 254 -7.78 5.14 -0.87
CA PHE A 254 -8.91 5.94 -1.34
C PHE A 254 -10.23 5.14 -1.30
N ARG A 255 -10.20 3.83 -1.62
CA ARG A 255 -11.39 2.98 -1.58
C ARG A 255 -11.87 2.71 -0.16
N PHE A 256 -10.97 2.71 0.82
CA PHE A 256 -11.33 2.72 2.24
C PHE A 256 -12.13 3.97 2.59
N ILE A 257 -11.65 5.16 2.16
CA ILE A 257 -12.33 6.43 2.39
C ILE A 257 -13.69 6.46 1.67
N GLN A 258 -13.74 6.02 0.41
CA GLN A 258 -14.96 5.95 -0.37
C GLN A 258 -16.02 5.06 0.30
N ALA A 259 -15.62 3.88 0.76
CA ALA A 259 -16.50 2.99 1.51
C ALA A 259 -17.00 3.64 2.81
N GLY A 260 -16.14 4.39 3.51
CA GLY A 260 -16.53 5.18 4.68
C GLY A 260 -17.56 6.26 4.38
N SER A 261 -17.43 6.95 3.23
CA SER A 261 -18.42 7.93 2.77
C SER A 261 -19.78 7.28 2.47
N GLU A 262 -19.78 6.14 1.77
CA GLU A 262 -20.98 5.36 1.48
C GLU A 262 -21.68 4.91 2.78
N VAL A 263 -20.93 4.34 3.73
CA VAL A 263 -21.46 3.93 5.04
C VAL A 263 -22.02 5.14 5.81
N SER A 264 -21.31 6.26 5.83
CA SER A 264 -21.76 7.48 6.52
C SER A 264 -23.08 8.01 5.96
N ALA A 265 -23.24 8.03 4.63
CA ALA A 265 -24.48 8.44 3.98
C ALA A 265 -25.64 7.51 4.35
N LEU A 266 -25.39 6.19 4.36
CA LEU A 266 -26.37 5.18 4.74
C LEU A 266 -26.79 5.25 6.22
N LEU A 267 -25.88 5.67 7.10
CA LEU A 267 -26.20 5.93 8.51
C LEU A 267 -27.03 7.20 8.73
N GLY A 268 -27.22 8.02 7.68
CA GLY A 268 -27.97 9.28 7.73
C GLY A 268 -27.18 10.46 8.29
N ARG A 269 -25.85 10.39 8.27
CA ARG A 269 -24.98 11.51 8.67
C ARG A 269 -24.99 12.57 7.57
N MET A 270 -24.99 13.84 7.97
CA MET A 270 -24.83 14.93 6.99
C MET A 270 -23.43 14.86 6.36
N PRO A 271 -23.32 14.88 5.02
CA PRO A 271 -22.03 14.89 4.35
C PRO A 271 -21.28 16.20 4.60
N SER A 272 -19.95 16.12 4.59
CA SER A 272 -19.02 17.25 4.68
C SER A 272 -18.59 17.72 3.28
N ALA A 273 -17.45 18.40 3.19
CA ALA A 273 -16.84 18.88 1.96
C ALA A 273 -16.80 17.77 0.89
N VAL A 274 -17.20 18.12 -0.34
CA VAL A 274 -17.18 17.25 -1.54
C VAL A 274 -17.98 15.95 -1.37
N GLY A 275 -18.82 15.83 -0.34
CA GLY A 275 -19.65 14.64 -0.11
C GLY A 275 -19.00 13.56 0.76
N TYR A 276 -17.83 13.79 1.34
CA TYR A 276 -17.19 12.85 2.27
C TYR A 276 -17.87 12.80 3.64
N GLN A 277 -17.58 11.76 4.41
CA GLN A 277 -18.07 11.60 5.77
C GLN A 277 -17.51 12.70 6.70
N PRO A 278 -18.30 13.20 7.68
CA PRO A 278 -17.80 14.16 8.66
C PRO A 278 -16.73 13.56 9.59
N THR A 279 -16.61 12.24 9.64
CA THR A 279 -15.61 11.50 10.44
C THR A 279 -14.32 11.20 9.67
N LEU A 280 -14.12 11.76 8.47
CA LEU A 280 -13.03 11.38 7.56
C LEU A 280 -11.66 11.34 8.24
N ALA A 281 -11.27 12.42 8.91
CA ALA A 281 -9.98 12.52 9.59
C ALA A 281 -9.83 11.49 10.72
N ASN A 282 -10.91 11.22 11.47
CA ASN A 282 -10.86 10.24 12.56
C ASN A 282 -10.78 8.80 12.03
N ASP A 283 -11.52 8.48 10.97
CA ASP A 283 -11.53 7.14 10.37
C ASP A 283 -10.16 6.81 9.75
N VAL A 284 -9.56 7.77 9.03
CA VAL A 284 -8.20 7.65 8.49
C VAL A 284 -7.18 7.58 9.62
N GLY A 285 -7.25 8.49 10.60
CA GLY A 285 -6.33 8.51 11.74
C GLY A 285 -6.35 7.20 12.55
N ALA A 286 -7.53 6.63 12.80
CA ALA A 286 -7.66 5.36 13.53
C ALA A 286 -6.96 4.19 12.83
N LEU A 287 -6.89 4.20 11.49
CA LEU A 287 -6.13 3.22 10.72
C LEU A 287 -4.63 3.57 10.70
N GLN A 288 -4.29 4.82 10.40
CA GLN A 288 -2.91 5.25 10.17
C GLN A 288 -2.06 5.26 11.44
N GLU A 289 -2.62 5.61 12.60
CA GLU A 289 -1.86 5.70 13.86
C GLU A 289 -1.49 4.31 14.41
N ARG A 290 -2.20 3.26 14.00
CA ARG A 290 -1.83 1.87 14.30
C ARG A 290 -0.65 1.38 13.47
N ILE A 291 -0.42 1.98 12.30
CA ILE A 291 0.71 1.69 11.41
C ILE A 291 1.90 2.51 11.91
N THR A 292 2.76 1.91 12.73
CA THR A 292 3.91 2.62 13.30
C THR A 292 4.99 1.66 13.76
N SER A 293 6.17 2.21 14.01
CA SER A 293 7.27 1.53 14.72
C SER A 293 7.01 1.56 16.23
N THR A 294 7.12 0.39 16.84
CA THR A 294 7.10 0.20 18.29
C THR A 294 8.47 -0.28 18.76
N LYS A 295 8.66 -0.37 20.07
CA LYS A 295 9.86 -0.97 20.67
C LYS A 295 10.06 -2.46 20.31
N GLU A 296 8.99 -3.15 19.93
CA GLU A 296 9.01 -4.60 19.68
C GLU A 296 9.17 -4.94 18.20
N GLY A 297 8.79 -4.04 17.29
CA GLY A 297 8.85 -4.24 15.84
C GLY A 297 8.24 -3.08 15.08
N SER A 298 8.21 -3.17 13.74
CA SER A 298 7.67 -2.11 12.89
C SER A 298 6.66 -2.60 11.86
N ILE A 299 5.69 -1.76 11.53
CA ILE A 299 4.82 -1.96 10.36
C ILE A 299 5.08 -0.81 9.40
N THR A 300 5.80 -1.09 8.32
CA THR A 300 6.00 -0.13 7.23
C THR A 300 4.87 -0.33 6.22
N SER A 301 4.11 0.71 5.91
CA SER A 301 2.96 0.58 5.02
C SER A 301 3.20 1.23 3.67
N VAL A 302 2.94 0.50 2.59
CA VAL A 302 2.93 1.02 1.22
C VAL A 302 1.49 1.08 0.73
N GLN A 303 0.99 2.29 0.53
CA GLN A 303 -0.43 2.55 0.30
C GLN A 303 -0.60 3.11 -1.11
N ALA A 304 -1.38 2.42 -1.93
CA ALA A 304 -1.74 2.99 -3.21
C ALA A 304 -2.76 4.10 -2.98
N VAL A 305 -2.47 5.30 -3.50
CA VAL A 305 -3.34 6.46 -3.37
C VAL A 305 -3.87 6.84 -4.75
N TYR A 306 -5.19 6.74 -4.92
CA TYR A 306 -5.87 7.29 -6.08
C TYR A 306 -6.23 8.75 -5.83
N VAL A 307 -5.82 9.64 -6.71
CA VAL A 307 -6.17 11.07 -6.67
C VAL A 307 -7.35 11.30 -7.61
N PRO A 308 -8.55 11.64 -7.10
CA PRO A 308 -9.72 11.88 -7.95
C PRO A 308 -9.49 13.07 -8.86
N ALA A 309 -9.69 12.89 -10.18
CA ALA A 309 -9.58 13.94 -11.18
C ALA A 309 -8.24 14.71 -11.14
N ASP A 310 -7.16 14.05 -10.68
CA ASP A 310 -5.84 14.64 -10.48
C ASP A 310 -5.83 15.89 -9.54
N ASP A 311 -6.85 16.02 -8.68
CA ASP A 311 -6.96 17.11 -7.70
C ASP A 311 -6.38 16.72 -6.33
N LEU A 312 -5.16 17.18 -6.05
CA LEU A 312 -4.49 16.99 -4.76
C LEU A 312 -5.14 17.77 -3.60
N THR A 313 -6.06 18.70 -3.90
CA THR A 313 -6.78 19.48 -2.87
C THR A 313 -8.07 18.80 -2.41
N ASP A 314 -8.45 17.67 -3.02
CA ASP A 314 -9.56 16.85 -2.56
C ASP A 314 -9.32 16.41 -1.10
N PRO A 315 -10.37 16.44 -0.23
CA PRO A 315 -10.23 16.07 1.18
C PRO A 315 -9.65 14.67 1.43
N ALA A 316 -9.87 13.69 0.55
CA ALA A 316 -9.40 12.32 0.75
C ALA A 316 -7.88 12.18 0.58
N PRO A 317 -7.27 12.62 -0.54
CA PRO A 317 -5.82 12.77 -0.64
C PRO A 317 -5.24 13.65 0.48
N ALA A 318 -5.84 14.81 0.75
CA ALA A 318 -5.32 15.73 1.78
C ALA A 318 -5.28 15.11 3.18
N ALA A 319 -6.33 14.37 3.58
CA ALA A 319 -6.34 13.64 4.85
C ALA A 319 -5.30 12.52 4.88
N THR A 320 -5.06 11.85 3.75
CA THR A 320 -4.06 10.79 3.66
C THR A 320 -2.63 11.35 3.73
N PHE A 321 -2.36 12.47 3.04
CA PHE A 321 -1.03 13.10 2.97
C PHE A 321 -0.52 13.55 4.32
N ALA A 322 -1.41 13.95 5.23
CA ALA A 322 -1.03 14.33 6.58
C ALA A 322 -0.34 13.20 7.37
N HIS A 323 -0.50 11.93 6.95
CA HIS A 323 0.09 10.77 7.59
C HIS A 323 1.25 10.13 6.81
N LEU A 324 1.53 10.56 5.57
CA LEU A 324 2.58 9.96 4.75
C LEU A 324 3.96 10.51 5.09
N ASP A 325 4.92 9.60 5.24
CA ASP A 325 6.34 9.91 5.44
C ASP A 325 7.09 10.06 4.11
N ALA A 326 6.66 9.32 3.08
CA ALA A 326 7.23 9.40 1.74
C ALA A 326 6.14 9.29 0.67
N THR A 327 6.36 9.94 -0.47
CA THR A 327 5.51 9.87 -1.65
C THR A 327 6.34 9.40 -2.83
N THR A 328 5.89 8.31 -3.46
CA THR A 328 6.49 7.76 -4.67
C THR A 328 5.49 7.92 -5.81
N VAL A 329 5.82 8.80 -6.75
CA VAL A 329 4.95 9.13 -7.87
C VAL A 329 5.42 8.34 -9.09
N LEU A 330 4.54 7.50 -9.64
CA LEU A 330 4.77 6.77 -10.88
C LEU A 330 4.16 7.52 -12.06
N SER A 331 5.00 7.95 -12.98
CA SER A 331 4.62 8.77 -14.11
C SER A 331 4.51 7.98 -15.42
N ARG A 332 3.45 8.25 -16.19
CA ARG A 332 3.28 7.66 -17.52
C ARG A 332 4.35 8.13 -18.49
N SER A 333 4.78 9.39 -18.42
CA SER A 333 5.80 9.93 -19.33
C SER A 333 7.13 9.19 -19.18
N ILE A 334 7.48 8.76 -17.97
CA ILE A 334 8.68 7.97 -17.68
C ILE A 334 8.53 6.53 -18.18
N ALA A 335 7.34 5.93 -17.98
CA ALA A 335 7.04 4.60 -18.50
C ALA A 335 7.11 4.53 -20.04
N GLU A 336 6.62 5.56 -20.73
CA GLU A 336 6.68 5.68 -22.20
C GLU A 336 8.10 5.78 -22.74
N LEU A 337 9.05 6.29 -21.94
CA LEU A 337 10.48 6.27 -22.25
C LEU A 337 11.12 4.89 -22.05
N GLY A 338 10.35 3.89 -21.60
CA GLY A 338 10.80 2.54 -21.30
C GLY A 338 11.59 2.43 -19.99
N ILE A 339 11.51 3.42 -19.10
CA ILE A 339 12.23 3.44 -17.82
C ILE A 339 11.35 2.80 -16.75
N TYR A 340 11.84 1.70 -16.18
CA TYR A 340 11.19 0.98 -15.09
C TYR A 340 12.17 0.80 -13.91
N PRO A 341 11.72 1.02 -12.65
CA PRO A 341 10.38 1.50 -12.27
C PRO A 341 10.13 2.95 -12.73
N ALA A 342 8.87 3.27 -13.05
CA ALA A 342 8.49 4.55 -13.65
C ALA A 342 8.36 5.69 -12.62
N VAL A 343 9.26 5.75 -11.64
CA VAL A 343 9.24 6.73 -10.55
C VAL A 343 9.71 8.09 -11.06
N ASP A 344 8.94 9.13 -10.77
CA ASP A 344 9.30 10.53 -11.03
C ASP A 344 10.22 11.05 -9.93
N PRO A 345 11.50 11.33 -10.22
CA PRO A 345 12.47 11.75 -9.21
C PRO A 345 12.31 13.21 -8.75
N LEU A 346 11.47 14.01 -9.42
CA LEU A 346 11.20 15.40 -9.04
C LEU A 346 9.90 15.52 -8.25
N ASP A 347 8.88 14.74 -8.61
CA ASP A 347 7.58 14.77 -7.93
C ASP A 347 7.51 13.82 -6.71
N SER A 348 8.42 12.84 -6.62
CA SER A 348 8.55 11.97 -5.44
C SER A 348 9.31 12.66 -4.32
N THR A 349 8.86 12.49 -3.08
CA THR A 349 9.44 13.17 -1.91
C THR A 349 9.53 12.24 -0.70
N SER A 350 10.41 12.56 0.25
CA SER A 350 10.47 11.87 1.54
C SER A 350 10.80 12.86 2.65
N ARG A 351 10.13 12.70 3.79
CA ARG A 351 10.36 13.50 5.01
C ARG A 351 11.75 13.29 5.58
N ILE A 352 12.34 12.12 5.37
CA ILE A 352 13.67 11.78 5.88
C ILE A 352 14.80 12.18 4.94
N LEU A 353 14.51 12.81 3.79
CA LEU A 353 15.54 13.40 2.92
C LEU A 353 16.12 14.68 3.57
N ASP A 354 16.76 14.49 4.71
CA ASP A 354 17.33 15.51 5.60
C ASP A 354 18.74 15.04 6.01
N PRO A 355 19.76 15.92 5.96
CA PRO A 355 21.14 15.56 6.31
C PRO A 355 21.29 15.11 7.77
N ASN A 356 20.39 15.50 8.68
CA ASN A 356 20.42 15.07 10.07
C ASN A 356 19.98 13.60 10.25
N VAL A 357 19.25 13.03 9.28
CA VAL A 357 18.75 11.65 9.34
C VAL A 357 19.59 10.73 8.45
N LEU A 358 19.85 11.12 7.21
CA LEU A 358 20.56 10.28 6.22
C LEU A 358 22.08 10.53 6.18
N GLY A 359 22.55 11.61 6.79
CA GLY A 359 23.90 12.11 6.64
C GLY A 359 24.08 13.01 5.42
N GLU A 360 25.14 13.81 5.45
CA GLU A 360 25.45 14.81 4.43
C GLU A 360 25.71 14.20 3.04
N GLU A 361 26.37 13.05 2.98
CA GLU A 361 26.74 12.43 1.70
C GLU A 361 25.51 12.01 0.90
N HIS A 362 24.58 11.27 1.50
CA HIS A 362 23.33 10.86 0.85
C HIS A 362 22.52 12.08 0.42
N TYR A 363 22.32 13.04 1.32
CA TYR A 363 21.54 14.23 1.05
C TYR A 363 22.10 15.05 -0.14
N HIS A 364 23.40 15.31 -0.17
CA HIS A 364 24.02 16.08 -1.24
C HIS A 364 23.98 15.36 -2.60
N ILE A 365 24.17 14.03 -2.61
CA ILE A 365 24.06 13.25 -3.86
C ILE A 365 22.64 13.31 -4.39
N ALA A 366 21.63 13.10 -3.53
CA ALA A 366 20.23 13.15 -3.93
C ALA A 366 19.83 14.55 -4.45
N ARG A 367 20.22 15.62 -3.75
CA ARG A 367 19.98 17.00 -4.21
C ARG A 367 20.69 17.32 -5.52
N GLY A 368 21.94 16.90 -5.68
CA GLY A 368 22.67 17.09 -6.93
C GLY A 368 22.01 16.38 -8.11
N VAL A 369 21.49 15.16 -7.90
CA VAL A 369 20.70 14.45 -8.93
C VAL A 369 19.42 15.22 -9.28
N GLN A 370 18.68 15.71 -8.28
CA GLN A 370 17.47 16.50 -8.52
C GLN A 370 17.76 17.82 -9.25
N GLU A 371 18.83 18.52 -8.91
CA GLU A 371 19.25 19.76 -9.58
C GLU A 371 19.57 19.54 -11.06
N VAL A 372 20.34 18.49 -11.37
CA VAL A 372 20.67 18.15 -12.77
C VAL A 372 19.42 17.77 -13.57
N LEU A 373 18.50 17.01 -12.97
CA LEU A 373 17.25 16.62 -13.62
C LEU A 373 16.27 17.79 -13.79
N GLN A 374 16.21 18.71 -12.82
CA GLN A 374 15.41 19.93 -12.93
C GLN A 374 15.95 20.83 -14.05
N LYS A 375 17.26 21.07 -14.08
CA LYS A 375 17.90 21.85 -15.15
C LYS A 375 17.66 21.20 -16.52
N TYR A 376 17.70 19.87 -16.60
CA TYR A 376 17.36 19.16 -17.83
C TYR A 376 15.91 19.39 -18.27
N ARG A 377 14.94 19.35 -17.35
CA ARG A 377 13.53 19.64 -17.64
C ARG A 377 13.35 21.05 -18.21
N ASP A 378 14.02 22.04 -17.64
CA ASP A 378 13.96 23.43 -18.13
C ASP A 378 14.57 23.57 -19.53
N LEU A 379 15.62 22.79 -19.83
CA LEU A 379 16.27 22.76 -21.14
C LEU A 379 15.49 21.96 -22.19
N GLN A 380 14.61 21.02 -21.82
CA GLN A 380 13.85 20.21 -22.77
C GLN A 380 12.96 21.05 -23.69
N ASP A 381 12.31 22.10 -23.16
CA ASP A 381 11.48 23.00 -23.96
C ASP A 381 12.31 23.77 -24.99
N ILE A 382 13.52 24.21 -24.59
CA ILE A 382 14.47 24.88 -25.48
C ILE A 382 14.94 23.92 -26.57
N ILE A 383 15.32 22.70 -26.21
CA ILE A 383 15.77 21.65 -27.15
C ILE A 383 14.67 21.33 -28.16
N ALA A 384 13.42 21.26 -27.73
CA ALA A 384 12.28 20.95 -28.59
C ALA A 384 12.01 22.03 -29.66
N ILE A 385 12.33 23.31 -29.35
CA ILE A 385 12.07 24.45 -30.24
C ILE A 385 13.29 24.78 -31.12
N LEU A 386 14.46 24.90 -30.49
CA LEU A 386 15.69 25.42 -31.12
C LEU A 386 16.67 24.32 -31.52
N GLY A 387 16.55 23.12 -30.97
CA GLY A 387 17.49 22.01 -31.17
C GLY A 387 18.65 22.02 -30.18
N MET A 388 19.35 20.88 -30.07
CA MET A 388 20.44 20.67 -29.11
C MET A 388 21.71 21.47 -29.45
N GLU A 389 21.88 21.90 -30.70
CA GLU A 389 23.08 22.61 -31.17
C GLU A 389 23.19 24.02 -30.59
N GLU A 390 22.05 24.65 -30.29
CA GLU A 390 21.94 26.02 -29.77
C GLU A 390 22.25 26.14 -28.27
N LEU A 391 22.43 25.01 -27.58
CA LEU A 391 22.80 25.00 -26.17
C LEU A 391 24.28 25.37 -25.98
N SER A 392 24.59 25.98 -24.83
CA SER A 392 25.98 26.15 -24.41
C SER A 392 26.65 24.79 -24.18
N GLU A 393 27.97 24.71 -24.27
CA GLU A 393 28.70 23.44 -24.03
C GLU A 393 28.48 22.90 -22.60
N GLU A 394 28.28 23.80 -21.62
CA GLU A 394 27.93 23.42 -20.24
C GLU A 394 26.53 22.82 -20.14
N ASP A 395 25.56 23.37 -20.87
CA ASP A 395 24.20 22.85 -20.91
C ASP A 395 24.13 21.52 -21.68
N LYS A 396 24.91 21.37 -22.76
CA LYS A 396 25.07 20.09 -23.45
C LYS A 396 25.61 19.01 -22.52
N LEU A 397 26.63 19.34 -21.71
CA LEU A 397 27.18 18.43 -20.71
C LEU A 397 26.13 18.09 -19.63
N THR A 398 25.38 19.08 -19.16
CA THR A 398 24.28 18.87 -18.19
C THR A 398 23.24 17.92 -18.76
N VAL A 399 22.82 18.11 -20.01
CA VAL A 399 21.85 17.26 -20.70
C VAL A 399 22.37 15.84 -20.85
N ALA A 400 23.63 15.67 -21.26
CA ALA A 400 24.26 14.35 -21.38
C ALA A 400 24.28 13.59 -20.04
N ARG A 401 24.68 14.26 -18.95
CA ARG A 401 24.65 13.67 -17.61
C ARG A 401 23.23 13.39 -17.13
N ALA A 402 22.28 14.29 -17.35
CA ALA A 402 20.89 14.11 -16.97
C ALA A 402 20.28 12.88 -17.67
N ARG A 403 20.53 12.67 -18.96
CA ARG A 403 20.05 11.48 -19.68
C ARG A 403 20.66 10.20 -19.12
N LYS A 404 21.94 10.20 -18.77
CA LYS A 404 22.59 9.05 -18.10
C LYS A 404 21.99 8.78 -16.73
N ILE A 405 21.79 9.79 -15.90
CA ILE A 405 21.12 9.69 -14.60
C ILE A 405 19.71 9.13 -14.77
N GLN A 406 18.93 9.68 -15.69
CA GLN A 406 17.55 9.25 -15.96
C GLN A 406 17.49 7.77 -16.37
N ARG A 407 18.43 7.31 -17.21
CA ARG A 407 18.56 5.88 -17.56
C ARG A 407 19.06 5.05 -16.39
N PHE A 408 20.01 5.54 -15.62
CA PHE A 408 20.57 4.82 -14.47
C PHE A 408 19.57 4.65 -13.33
N LEU A 409 18.52 5.48 -13.23
CA LEU A 409 17.41 5.26 -12.32
C LEU A 409 16.58 4.00 -12.66
N SER A 410 16.70 3.47 -13.89
CA SER A 410 16.09 2.18 -14.25
C SER A 410 16.79 1.00 -13.57
N GLN A 411 16.04 -0.07 -13.33
CA GLN A 411 16.54 -1.25 -12.66
C GLN A 411 15.76 -2.50 -13.11
N PRO A 412 16.45 -3.60 -13.45
CA PRO A 412 15.79 -4.89 -13.66
C PRO A 412 15.31 -5.46 -12.32
N PHE A 413 14.02 -5.82 -12.27
CA PHE A 413 13.37 -6.40 -11.09
C PHE A 413 13.33 -7.92 -11.17
N PHE A 414 13.46 -8.59 -10.02
CA PHE A 414 13.40 -10.05 -9.92
C PHE A 414 12.04 -10.58 -10.35
N VAL A 415 10.97 -9.92 -9.92
CA VAL A 415 9.59 -10.31 -10.24
C VAL A 415 9.26 -10.11 -11.73
N ALA A 416 10.05 -9.28 -12.44
CA ALA A 416 9.87 -9.00 -13.86
C ALA A 416 10.77 -9.85 -14.78
N GLU A 417 11.61 -10.73 -14.24
CA GLU A 417 12.57 -11.54 -15.00
C GLU A 417 11.85 -12.43 -16.04
N VAL A 418 10.70 -12.99 -15.69
CA VAL A 418 9.87 -13.84 -16.58
C VAL A 418 9.39 -13.07 -17.81
N PHE A 419 9.12 -11.76 -17.67
CA PHE A 419 8.62 -10.93 -18.76
C PHE A 419 9.73 -10.24 -19.55
N THR A 420 10.82 -9.88 -18.88
CA THR A 420 11.92 -9.08 -19.47
C THR A 420 13.09 -9.93 -19.97
N GLY A 421 13.22 -11.16 -19.49
CA GLY A 421 14.35 -12.06 -19.77
C GLY A 421 15.69 -11.59 -19.19
N SER A 422 15.70 -10.49 -18.44
CA SER A 422 16.90 -9.94 -17.79
C SER A 422 16.87 -10.28 -16.30
N PRO A 423 17.98 -10.76 -15.72
CA PRO A 423 18.01 -11.15 -14.31
C PRO A 423 17.81 -9.93 -13.41
N GLY A 424 16.96 -10.08 -12.40
CA GLY A 424 16.72 -9.05 -11.40
C GLY A 424 17.98 -8.68 -10.62
N LYS A 425 18.03 -7.46 -10.09
CA LYS A 425 19.18 -6.95 -9.34
C LYS A 425 18.71 -6.22 -8.08
N TYR A 426 19.21 -6.67 -6.93
CA TYR A 426 19.17 -5.91 -5.68
C TYR A 426 20.38 -4.98 -5.64
N VAL A 427 20.16 -3.68 -5.43
CA VAL A 427 21.24 -2.69 -5.38
C VAL A 427 21.35 -2.10 -3.98
N PRO A 428 22.41 -2.41 -3.21
CA PRO A 428 22.60 -1.85 -1.88
C PRO A 428 22.67 -0.33 -1.88
N LEU A 429 22.31 0.31 -0.77
CA LEU A 429 22.30 1.78 -0.67
C LEU A 429 23.68 2.38 -0.94
N ALA A 430 24.75 1.79 -0.39
CA ALA A 430 26.11 2.26 -0.58
C ALA A 430 26.55 2.26 -2.06
N GLU A 431 26.12 1.25 -2.82
CA GLU A 431 26.38 1.12 -4.25
C GLU A 431 25.59 2.13 -5.07
N THR A 432 24.34 2.40 -4.66
CA THR A 432 23.50 3.46 -5.23
C THR A 432 24.18 4.82 -5.07
N LEU A 433 24.58 5.18 -3.85
CA LEU A 433 25.24 6.45 -3.57
C LEU A 433 26.54 6.60 -4.35
N ARG A 434 27.39 5.57 -4.37
CA ARG A 434 28.63 5.55 -5.16
C ARG A 434 28.36 5.80 -6.64
N GLY A 435 27.42 5.06 -7.23
CA GLY A 435 27.12 5.18 -8.65
C GLY A 435 26.65 6.58 -9.06
N PHE A 436 25.70 7.16 -8.32
CA PHE A 436 25.22 8.51 -8.62
C PHE A 436 26.26 9.59 -8.35
N LYS A 437 27.08 9.45 -7.30
CA LYS A 437 28.20 10.36 -7.03
C LYS A 437 29.20 10.39 -8.19
N GLU A 438 29.59 9.24 -8.70
CA GLU A 438 30.55 9.16 -9.81
C GLU A 438 30.00 9.75 -11.11
N ILE A 439 28.71 9.59 -11.38
CA ILE A 439 28.04 10.24 -12.53
C ILE A 439 28.00 11.76 -12.35
N LEU A 440 27.68 12.26 -11.15
CA LEU A 440 27.68 13.70 -10.86
C LEU A 440 29.09 14.32 -10.97
N GLU A 441 30.12 13.60 -10.52
CA GLU A 441 31.52 14.01 -10.62
C GLU A 441 32.07 13.95 -12.05
N GLY A 442 31.33 13.36 -13.00
CA GLY A 442 31.72 13.26 -14.42
C GLY A 442 32.71 12.16 -14.75
N LYS A 443 32.94 11.20 -13.84
CA LYS A 443 33.90 10.09 -14.07
C LYS A 443 33.49 9.17 -15.24
N HIS A 444 32.22 9.18 -15.59
CA HIS A 444 31.62 8.33 -16.62
C HIS A 444 31.04 9.12 -17.80
N ASP A 445 31.56 10.34 -18.03
CA ASP A 445 31.12 11.20 -19.13
C ASP A 445 31.42 10.62 -20.52
N ASP A 446 32.44 9.79 -20.64
CA ASP A 446 32.81 9.13 -21.90
C ASP A 446 31.91 7.94 -22.27
N LEU A 447 31.19 7.37 -21.29
CA LEU A 447 30.34 6.19 -21.52
C LEU A 447 29.05 6.54 -22.29
N PRO A 448 28.56 5.66 -23.18
CA PRO A 448 27.31 5.89 -23.89
C PRO A 448 26.09 5.81 -22.97
N GLU A 449 25.04 6.60 -23.25
CA GLU A 449 23.80 6.64 -22.43
C GLU A 449 23.12 5.27 -22.29
N SER A 450 23.18 4.44 -23.33
CA SER A 450 22.60 3.10 -23.38
C SER A 450 23.24 2.11 -22.39
N ALA A 451 24.48 2.37 -21.95
CA ALA A 451 25.15 1.53 -20.96
C ALA A 451 24.50 1.64 -19.57
N PHE A 452 23.85 2.77 -19.27
CA PHE A 452 23.17 3.01 -18.00
C PHE A 452 21.73 2.47 -17.95
N TYR A 453 21.21 1.94 -19.06
CA TYR A 453 19.84 1.45 -19.13
C TYR A 453 19.73 0.00 -18.64
N MET A 454 18.79 -0.28 -17.74
CA MET A 454 18.48 -1.61 -17.18
C MET A 454 19.72 -2.32 -16.62
N VAL A 455 20.44 -1.65 -15.72
CA VAL A 455 21.61 -2.18 -15.01
C VAL A 455 21.43 -2.02 -13.49
N GLY A 456 22.10 -2.88 -12.72
CA GLY A 456 22.11 -2.81 -11.26
C GLY A 456 23.04 -1.70 -10.77
N THR A 457 24.34 -2.00 -10.69
CA THR A 457 25.39 -1.13 -10.15
C THR A 457 26.14 -0.36 -11.24
N ILE A 458 26.98 0.61 -10.82
CA ILE A 458 27.81 1.38 -11.75
C ILE A 458 28.84 0.49 -12.49
N ASP A 459 29.37 -0.52 -11.81
CA ASP A 459 30.31 -1.48 -12.41
C ASP A 459 29.68 -2.26 -13.57
N GLU A 460 28.39 -2.60 -13.45
CA GLU A 460 27.64 -3.24 -14.55
C GLU A 460 27.44 -2.30 -15.73
N ALA A 461 27.25 -0.99 -15.50
CA ALA A 461 27.18 0.00 -16.57
C ALA A 461 28.51 0.09 -17.33
N ILE A 462 29.64 0.11 -16.60
CA ILE A 462 30.99 0.12 -17.20
C ILE A 462 31.24 -1.17 -18.00
N ALA A 463 30.88 -2.32 -17.44
CA ALA A 463 31.03 -3.61 -18.13
C ALA A 463 30.19 -3.64 -19.41
N LYS A 464 28.94 -3.17 -19.35
CA LYS A 464 28.05 -3.09 -20.51
C LYS A 464 28.58 -2.15 -21.58
N ALA A 465 29.16 -1.01 -21.20
CA ALA A 465 29.79 -0.09 -22.16
C ALA A 465 30.94 -0.75 -22.93
N LYS A 466 31.82 -1.49 -22.23
CA LYS A 466 32.92 -2.24 -22.88
C LYS A 466 32.39 -3.29 -23.84
N ASP A 467 31.37 -4.03 -23.44
CA ASP A 467 30.73 -5.06 -24.27
C ASP A 467 30.09 -4.47 -25.54
N MET A 468 29.59 -3.24 -25.46
CA MET A 468 29.04 -2.49 -26.61
C MET A 468 30.13 -1.98 -27.55
N GLU A 469 31.27 -1.54 -27.02
CA GLU A 469 32.44 -1.17 -27.82
C GLU A 469 33.03 -2.38 -28.56
N GLU A 470 33.14 -3.53 -27.88
CA GLU A 470 33.67 -4.77 -28.47
C GLU A 470 32.75 -5.38 -29.54
N LYS A 471 31.43 -5.19 -29.44
CA LYS A 471 30.44 -5.64 -30.45
C LYS A 471 30.21 -4.63 -31.57
N GLY A 472 30.57 -3.37 -31.34
CA GLY A 472 30.46 -2.28 -32.31
C GLY A 472 31.72 -2.08 -33.16
N ALA A 473 32.87 -2.59 -32.71
CA ALA A 473 34.11 -2.74 -33.48
C ALA A 473 34.10 -4.04 -34.30
#